data_AF-A0A0R3SST8-F1
#
_entry.id   AF-A0A0R3SST8-F1
#
_cell.length_a   1.000
_cell.length_b   1.000
_cell.length_c   1.000
_cell.angle_alpha   90.00
_cell.angle_beta   90.00
_cell.angle_gamma   90.00
#
_symmetry.space_group_name_H-M   'P 1'
#
loop_
_entity.id
_entity.type
_entity.pdbx_description
1 polymer ?
#
loop_
_entity_poly.entity_id
_entity_poly.type
_entity_poly.pdbx_seq_one_letter_code
_entity_poly.pdbx_strand_id
1 'polypeptide(L)'
;MTTTSTVASSTSTSARTTTTVPWRPTARWVADWREKLPLQTIMRMLQVLVPQVEKICIEKSLKDEPQILKFLQNGTLVGLLPVPHPILIRKYQSNVGTTVWFRTYIWGVVYLRNSDPPIWFDTNVHLFEVQRS
;
A
#
# COMPACT_ATOMS: atom_id res chain seq x y z
N MET A 1 -3.55 71.21 -35.03
CA MET A 1 -4.30 70.15 -35.75
C MET A 1 -3.61 68.84 -35.45
N THR A 2 -4.15 68.08 -34.52
CA THR A 2 -3.52 66.88 -33.95
C THR A 2 -4.24 65.66 -34.51
N THR A 3 -3.53 64.83 -35.27
CA THR A 3 -4.00 63.51 -35.71
C THR A 3 -3.23 62.43 -34.96
N THR A 4 -4.00 61.60 -34.28
CA THR A 4 -3.62 60.42 -33.52
C THR A 4 -3.01 59.36 -34.44
N SER A 5 -1.96 58.66 -33.99
CA SER A 5 -1.56 57.38 -34.57
C SER A 5 -1.19 56.41 -33.46
N THR A 6 -1.96 55.33 -33.42
CA THR A 6 -1.96 54.21 -32.50
C THR A 6 -0.67 53.41 -32.60
N VAL A 7 0.05 53.24 -31.49
CA VAL A 7 1.13 52.25 -31.36
C VAL A 7 0.54 51.03 -30.66
N ALA A 8 0.46 49.91 -31.40
CA ALA A 8 0.01 48.64 -30.89
C ALA A 8 1.05 48.05 -29.93
N SER A 9 0.64 47.84 -28.68
CA SER A 9 1.42 47.11 -27.68
C SER A 9 1.51 45.64 -28.07
N SER A 10 2.69 45.19 -28.51
CA SER A 10 3.00 43.78 -28.69
C SER A 10 3.40 43.17 -27.35
N THR A 11 2.41 42.65 -26.62
CA THR A 11 2.66 41.78 -25.45
C THR A 11 3.25 40.46 -25.96
N SER A 12 4.57 40.30 -25.82
CA SER A 12 5.25 39.04 -26.10
C SER A 12 4.90 38.01 -25.02
N THR A 13 3.81 37.28 -25.22
CA THR A 13 3.49 36.09 -24.43
C THR A 13 4.53 35.01 -24.76
N SER A 14 5.59 34.95 -23.96
CA SER A 14 6.59 33.88 -24.05
C SER A 14 5.95 32.57 -23.59
N ALA A 15 5.37 31.83 -24.53
CA ALA A 15 4.88 30.48 -24.29
C ALA A 15 6.07 29.61 -23.85
N ARG A 16 6.13 29.26 -22.56
CA ARG A 16 7.00 28.19 -22.07
C ARG A 16 6.49 26.88 -22.66
N THR A 17 7.04 26.49 -23.80
CA THR A 17 7.01 25.10 -24.26
C THR A 17 7.80 24.27 -23.27
N THR A 18 7.12 23.70 -22.28
CA THR A 18 7.67 22.58 -21.52
C THR A 18 7.71 21.39 -22.46
N THR A 19 8.80 21.25 -23.22
CA THR A 19 9.11 20.00 -23.91
C THR A 19 9.28 18.94 -22.83
N THR A 20 8.19 18.23 -22.55
CA THR A 20 8.18 17.13 -21.60
C THR A 20 8.97 15.99 -22.22
N VAL A 21 10.27 15.96 -21.93
CA VAL A 21 11.12 14.83 -22.32
C VAL A 21 10.52 13.58 -21.71
N PRO A 22 10.15 12.55 -22.51
CA PRO A 22 9.57 11.33 -21.97
C PRO A 22 10.61 10.67 -21.07
N TRP A 23 10.19 10.30 -19.86
CA TRP A 23 11.07 9.66 -18.88
C TRP A 23 11.66 8.38 -19.46
N ARG A 24 12.97 8.18 -19.26
CA ARG A 24 13.68 6.95 -19.61
C ARG A 24 14.50 6.49 -18.41
N PRO A 25 14.53 5.18 -18.13
CA PRO A 25 15.36 4.65 -17.06
C PRO A 25 16.84 4.92 -17.36
N THR A 26 17.52 5.58 -16.43
CA THR A 26 18.96 5.83 -16.52
C THR A 26 19.72 4.68 -15.87
N ALA A 27 20.99 4.47 -16.25
CA ALA A 27 21.83 3.45 -15.62
C ALA A 27 21.94 3.64 -14.09
N ARG A 28 22.00 4.90 -13.63
CA ARG A 28 21.94 5.25 -12.21
C ARG A 28 20.63 4.81 -11.56
N TRP A 29 19.49 5.11 -12.19
CA TRP A 29 18.18 4.68 -11.68
C TRP A 29 18.09 3.14 -11.60
N VAL A 30 18.59 2.42 -12.60
CA VAL A 30 18.59 0.95 -12.60
C VAL A 30 19.47 0.40 -11.47
N ALA A 31 20.65 0.98 -11.24
CA ALA A 31 21.52 0.57 -10.14
C ALA A 31 20.86 0.81 -8.77
N ASP A 32 20.33 2.02 -8.54
CA ASP A 32 19.63 2.39 -7.31
C ASP A 32 18.38 1.52 -7.08
N TRP A 33 17.71 1.09 -8.16
CA TRP A 33 16.55 0.20 -8.09
C TRP A 33 16.96 -1.26 -7.82
N ARG A 34 18.04 -1.74 -8.44
CA ARG A 34 18.56 -3.10 -8.28
C ARG A 34 18.89 -3.40 -6.81
N GLU A 35 19.48 -2.45 -6.10
CA GLU A 35 19.85 -2.62 -4.69
C GLU A 35 18.63 -2.72 -3.76
N LYS A 36 17.49 -2.16 -4.17
CA LYS A 36 16.23 -2.21 -3.41
C LYS A 36 15.41 -3.47 -3.66
N LEU A 37 15.79 -4.28 -4.65
CA LEU A 37 15.09 -5.53 -4.93
C LEU A 37 15.41 -6.58 -3.84
N PRO A 38 14.40 -7.12 -3.15
CA PRO A 38 14.60 -8.14 -2.12
C PRO A 38 14.86 -9.52 -2.76
N LEU A 39 16.03 -9.71 -3.40
CA LEU A 39 16.39 -10.95 -4.10
C LEU A 39 16.90 -12.06 -3.18
N GLN A 40 17.13 -11.78 -1.90
CA GLN A 40 17.74 -12.71 -0.94
C GLN A 40 16.98 -14.04 -0.84
N THR A 41 15.64 -13.97 -0.81
CA THR A 41 14.77 -15.15 -0.76
C THR A 41 14.97 -16.07 -1.96
N ILE A 42 14.97 -15.50 -3.18
CA ILE A 42 15.14 -16.26 -4.43
C ILE A 42 16.56 -16.82 -4.52
N MET A 43 17.58 -16.02 -4.17
CA MET A 43 18.97 -16.47 -4.16
C MET A 43 19.18 -17.65 -3.20
N ARG A 44 18.60 -17.59 -2.00
CA ARG A 44 18.68 -18.68 -1.02
C ARG A 44 17.96 -19.95 -1.48
N MET A 45 16.81 -19.78 -2.14
CA MET A 45 16.08 -20.90 -2.74
C MET A 45 16.89 -21.56 -3.85
N LEU A 46 17.52 -20.78 -4.73
CA LEU A 46 18.41 -21.29 -5.79
C LEU A 46 19.62 -22.03 -5.22
N GLN A 47 20.25 -21.51 -4.17
CA GLN A 47 21.39 -22.17 -3.51
C GLN A 47 21.09 -23.60 -3.04
N VAL A 48 19.83 -23.91 -2.72
CA VAL A 48 19.42 -25.24 -2.28
C VAL A 48 18.88 -26.08 -3.44
N LEU A 49 18.06 -25.49 -4.31
CA LEU A 49 17.43 -26.23 -5.40
C LEU A 49 18.42 -26.65 -6.49
N VAL A 50 19.39 -25.79 -6.84
CA VAL A 50 20.40 -26.09 -7.88
C VAL A 50 21.17 -27.38 -7.56
N PRO A 51 21.85 -27.51 -6.40
CA PRO A 51 22.59 -28.74 -6.09
C PRO A 51 21.67 -29.97 -5.94
N GLN A 52 20.40 -29.80 -5.55
CA GLN A 52 19.44 -30.90 -5.49
C GLN A 52 19.05 -31.41 -6.88
N VAL A 53 18.81 -30.51 -7.83
CA VAL A 53 18.52 -30.87 -9.22
C VAL A 53 19.74 -31.54 -9.85
N GLU A 54 20.94 -30.98 -9.67
CA GLU A 54 22.20 -31.57 -10.17
C GLU A 54 22.40 -33.00 -9.64
N LYS A 55 22.20 -33.20 -8.33
CA LYS A 55 22.31 -34.52 -7.71
C LYS A 55 21.32 -35.54 -8.31
N ILE A 56 20.06 -35.15 -8.49
CA ILE A 56 19.04 -36.04 -9.04
C ILE A 56 19.29 -36.37 -10.51
N CYS A 57 19.78 -35.40 -11.29
CA CYS A 57 20.17 -35.63 -12.67
C CYS A 57 21.27 -36.70 -12.79
N ILE A 58 22.21 -36.73 -11.83
CA ILE A 58 23.28 -37.73 -11.76
C ILE A 58 22.75 -39.08 -11.27
N GLU A 59 22.07 -39.11 -10.11
CA GLU A 59 21.67 -40.36 -9.44
C GLU A 59 20.59 -41.13 -10.19
N LYS A 60 19.64 -40.42 -10.78
CA LYS A 60 18.47 -41.03 -11.44
C LYS A 60 18.55 -40.99 -12.96
N SER A 61 19.65 -40.48 -13.54
CA SER A 61 19.78 -40.22 -14.98
C SER A 61 18.57 -39.45 -15.55
N LEU A 62 17.99 -38.58 -14.72
CA LEU A 62 16.80 -37.81 -15.01
C LEU A 62 17.15 -36.66 -15.96
N LYS A 63 16.83 -36.83 -17.25
CA LYS A 63 17.10 -35.84 -18.31
C LYS A 63 15.84 -35.17 -18.87
N ASP A 64 14.66 -35.63 -18.47
CA ASP A 64 13.40 -35.14 -19.00
C ASP A 64 12.91 -33.90 -18.24
N GLU A 65 12.76 -32.78 -18.95
CA GLU A 65 12.16 -31.54 -18.46
C GLU A 65 10.86 -31.72 -17.65
N PRO A 66 9.85 -32.50 -18.10
CA PRO A 66 8.61 -32.66 -17.33
C PRO A 66 8.82 -33.36 -15.99
N GLN A 67 9.85 -34.20 -15.86
CA GLN A 67 10.16 -34.87 -14.60
C GLN A 67 10.88 -33.93 -13.62
N ILE A 68 11.75 -33.06 -14.13
CA ILE A 68 12.38 -31.97 -13.35
C ILE A 68 11.31 -30.98 -12.87
N LEU A 69 10.35 -30.61 -13.71
CA LEU A 69 9.24 -29.74 -13.33
C LEU A 69 8.38 -30.37 -12.22
N LYS A 70 8.05 -31.66 -12.32
CA LYS A 70 7.33 -32.39 -11.26
C LYS A 70 8.12 -32.44 -9.95
N PHE A 71 9.45 -32.59 -10.02
CA PHE A 71 10.30 -32.54 -8.84
C PHE A 71 10.26 -31.16 -8.16
N LEU A 72 10.41 -30.08 -8.94
CA LEU A 72 10.32 -28.72 -8.42
C LEU A 72 8.94 -28.42 -7.83
N GLN A 73 7.87 -28.92 -8.45
CA GLN A 73 6.48 -28.74 -7.99
C GLN A 73 6.19 -29.46 -6.67
N ASN A 74 6.83 -30.60 -6.42
CA ASN A 74 6.69 -31.36 -5.17
C ASN A 74 7.65 -30.89 -4.06
N GLY A 75 8.61 -30.01 -4.39
CA GLY A 75 9.57 -29.46 -3.44
C GLY A 75 8.91 -28.55 -2.40
N THR A 76 9.38 -28.61 -1.16
CA THR A 76 8.95 -27.71 -0.07
C THR A 76 10.07 -26.73 0.29
N LEU A 77 9.69 -25.47 0.51
CA LEU A 77 10.61 -24.40 0.95
C LEU A 77 10.62 -24.22 2.47
N VAL A 78 9.86 -25.05 3.19
CA VAL A 78 9.79 -25.02 4.65
C VAL A 78 11.17 -25.36 5.22
N GLY A 79 11.70 -24.49 6.09
CA GLY A 79 13.01 -24.66 6.72
C GLY A 79 14.22 -24.13 5.93
N LEU A 80 14.05 -23.79 4.65
CA LEU A 80 15.13 -23.23 3.81
C LEU A 80 15.19 -21.70 3.89
N LEU A 81 14.03 -21.07 4.05
CA LEU A 81 13.95 -19.62 4.17
C LEU A 81 14.38 -19.17 5.57
N PRO A 82 14.95 -17.95 5.70
CA PRO A 82 15.23 -17.38 7.01
C PRO A 82 13.94 -17.39 7.83
N VAL A 83 14.03 -17.80 9.10
CA VAL A 83 12.86 -17.86 9.98
C VAL A 83 12.21 -16.48 9.99
N PRO A 84 10.94 -16.35 9.57
CA PRO A 84 10.26 -15.07 9.63
C PRO A 84 10.24 -14.63 11.09
N HIS A 85 10.52 -13.35 11.32
CA HIS A 85 10.48 -12.82 12.68
C HIS A 85 9.11 -13.17 13.32
N PRO A 86 9.08 -13.48 14.63
CA PRO A 86 7.83 -13.82 15.29
C PRO A 86 6.75 -12.77 15.01
N ILE A 87 5.57 -13.22 14.58
CA ILE A 87 4.41 -12.34 14.44
C ILE A 87 3.93 -12.02 15.85
N LEU A 88 4.25 -10.83 16.33
CA LEU A 88 3.78 -10.33 17.61
C LEU A 88 2.32 -9.90 17.46
N ILE A 89 1.38 -10.75 17.87
CA ILE A 89 -0.03 -10.35 17.99
C ILE A 89 -0.13 -9.36 19.14
N ARG A 90 -0.37 -8.09 18.85
CA ARG A 90 -0.61 -7.06 19.88
C ARG A 90 -2.07 -7.09 20.31
N LYS A 91 -2.32 -7.13 21.62
CA LYS A 91 -3.66 -6.88 22.17
C LYS A 91 -4.01 -5.40 21.96
N TYR A 92 -5.28 -5.12 21.69
CA TYR A 92 -5.78 -3.75 21.68
C TYR A 92 -5.44 -3.06 23.01
N GLN A 93 -4.80 -1.90 22.92
CA GLN A 93 -4.58 -1.01 24.04
C GLN A 93 -5.64 0.08 23.99
N SER A 94 -6.30 0.34 25.11
CA SER A 94 -7.31 1.40 25.18
C SER A 94 -6.69 2.74 24.81
N ASN A 95 -7.27 3.40 23.81
CA ASN A 95 -6.92 4.75 23.42
C ASN A 95 -8.01 5.71 23.88
N VAL A 96 -7.64 6.81 24.55
CA VAL A 96 -8.57 7.87 24.95
C VAL A 96 -9.41 8.35 23.77
N GLY A 97 -8.80 8.50 22.58
CA GLY A 97 -9.51 8.90 21.37
C GLY A 97 -10.60 7.90 20.97
N THR A 98 -10.32 6.60 21.05
CA THR A 98 -11.29 5.55 20.74
C THR A 98 -12.38 5.46 21.81
N THR A 99 -12.05 5.66 23.09
CA THR A 99 -13.05 5.71 24.17
C THR A 99 -14.01 6.89 24.00
N VAL A 100 -13.49 8.08 23.66
CA VAL A 100 -14.34 9.26 23.41
C VAL A 100 -15.19 9.04 22.17
N TRP A 101 -14.60 8.58 21.07
CA TRP A 101 -15.34 8.28 19.84
C TRP A 101 -16.43 7.24 20.08
N PHE A 102 -16.10 6.13 20.74
CA PHE A 102 -17.05 5.06 21.05
C PHE A 102 -18.17 5.55 21.96
N ARG A 103 -17.85 6.33 22.99
CA ARG A 103 -18.84 6.94 23.88
C ARG A 103 -19.80 7.84 23.10
N THR A 104 -19.28 8.75 22.29
CA THR A 104 -20.10 9.65 21.45
C THR A 104 -20.97 8.87 20.47
N TYR A 105 -20.42 7.85 19.82
CA TYR A 105 -21.15 6.99 18.91
C TYR A 105 -22.30 6.26 19.61
N ILE A 106 -22.05 5.62 20.75
CA ILE A 106 -23.08 4.91 21.52
C ILE A 106 -24.19 5.85 21.96
N TRP A 107 -23.84 7.03 22.49
CA TRP A 107 -24.85 8.04 22.86
C TRP A 107 -25.65 8.54 21.65
N GLY A 108 -25.00 8.69 20.49
CA GLY A 108 -25.70 9.00 19.24
C GLY A 108 -26.69 7.90 18.82
N VAL A 109 -26.31 6.63 18.92
CA VAL A 109 -27.22 5.50 18.63
C VAL A 109 -28.37 5.45 19.62
N VAL A 110 -28.12 5.60 20.92
CA VAL A 110 -29.17 5.61 21.95
C VAL A 110 -30.14 6.77 21.71
N TYR A 111 -29.65 7.96 21.38
CA TYR A 111 -30.49 9.11 21.07
C TYR A 111 -31.39 8.85 19.86
N LEU A 112 -30.83 8.39 18.74
CA LEU A 112 -31.59 8.13 17.52
C LEU A 112 -32.62 7.00 17.64
N ARG A 113 -32.39 6.03 18.54
CA ARG A 113 -33.30 4.90 18.74
C ARG A 113 -34.41 5.17 19.75
N ASN A 114 -34.26 6.17 20.60
CA ASN A 114 -35.20 6.48 21.67
C ASN A 114 -35.74 7.92 21.56
N SER A 115 -35.87 8.41 20.34
CA SER A 115 -36.47 9.72 20.04
C SER A 115 -38.01 9.67 20.06
N ASP A 116 -38.60 8.49 19.81
CA ASP A 116 -40.06 8.28 19.86
C ASP A 116 -40.40 6.85 20.34
N PRO A 117 -40.93 6.67 21.56
CA PRO A 117 -41.20 7.70 22.57
C PRO A 117 -39.90 8.27 23.18
N PRO A 118 -39.84 9.58 23.48
CA PRO A 118 -38.65 10.21 24.01
C PRO A 118 -38.38 9.79 25.46
N ILE A 119 -37.34 8.97 25.68
CA ILE A 119 -36.98 8.48 27.02
C ILE A 119 -36.37 9.55 27.94
N TRP A 120 -35.94 10.68 27.37
CA TRP A 120 -35.30 11.77 28.08
C TRP A 120 -36.27 12.89 28.49
N PHE A 121 -37.57 12.71 28.24
CA PHE A 121 -38.60 13.64 28.67
C PHE A 121 -38.62 13.74 30.22
N ASP A 122 -38.62 14.96 30.76
CA ASP A 122 -38.55 15.24 32.20
C ASP A 122 -37.21 14.86 32.90
N THR A 123 -36.12 14.71 32.13
CA THR A 123 -34.77 14.53 32.67
C THR A 123 -33.90 15.77 32.42
N ASN A 124 -32.90 16.02 33.28
CA ASN A 124 -31.90 17.09 33.09
C ASN A 124 -30.88 16.81 31.96
N VAL A 125 -31.13 15.79 31.11
CA VAL A 125 -30.19 15.35 30.09
C VAL A 125 -30.49 16.06 28.76
N HIS A 126 -29.64 17.02 28.40
CA HIS A 126 -29.73 17.74 27.13
C HIS A 126 -28.69 17.20 26.13
N LEU A 127 -29.12 16.32 25.22
CA LEU A 127 -28.30 15.83 24.11
C LEU A 127 -28.56 16.70 22.87
N PHE A 128 -27.53 17.44 22.46
CA PHE A 128 -27.35 18.32 21.29
C PHE A 128 -28.62 18.80 20.57
N GLU A 129 -28.81 20.11 20.50
CA GLU A 129 -29.84 20.72 19.67
C GLU A 129 -29.46 20.59 18.19
N VAL A 130 -30.25 19.84 17.41
CA VAL A 130 -30.08 19.79 15.95
C VAL A 130 -30.57 21.13 15.40
N GLN A 131 -29.65 22.07 15.19
CA GLN A 131 -29.92 23.31 14.45
C GLN A 131 -30.35 22.92 13.03
N ARG A 132 -31.65 23.05 12.75
CA ARG A 132 -32.20 22.91 11.41
C ARG A 132 -32.06 24.27 10.71
N SER A 133 -31.19 24.32 9.70
CA SER A 133 -31.08 25.45 8.77
C SER A 133 -32.36 25.62 7.95
#